data_AF-A0A5B7Y8T8-F1
#
_entry.id   AF-A0A5B7Y8T8-F1
#
_cell.length_a   1.000
_cell.length_b   1.000
_cell.length_c   1.000
_cell.angle_alpha   90.00
_cell.angle_beta   90.00
_cell.angle_gamma   90.00
#
_symmetry.space_group_name_H-M   'P 1'
#
loop_
_entity.id
_entity.type
_entity.pdbx_description
1 polymer ?
#
loop_
_entity_poly.entity_id
_entity_poly.type
_entity_poly.pdbx_seq_one_letter_code
_entity_poly.pdbx_strand_id
1 'polypeptide(L)'
;MSKLLELKEKRNQAWEQAKTFLDSVRTEDGLVSEEDSQRYDEMESKINRYNQEIARLERQEKIDLELAQPTSQALTRQPTTVLKDSEVEDEKKGTKSDVYSKTFWTNVRKRNFFDVKDVLRVGEDTEGGHLVPDEYEKKLVQGLQEENFFRSLATVIKTSSGERKIPVVTGHGTASWMDENGLYPETDETFGQVTLDSHKIGTAIRISEELLNDSVFDLESYMTSEFARRIGTEEEKSFLIGDGSKKPTGIFTQANVTGPTTTTKDITFDDMIELYHSLPAPYRKNAVWILHDTTVKAIRKLKDNNGNYIWQPSTQAGQPDLILNRPYYTSTFAPLPEQGNKAIAFGDFSYYWIADRQGRTFKRLNELYANNGQIGFLASQRVDGKLVLPEAVKILSVKAK
;
A
#
# COMPACT_ATOMS: atom_id res chain seq x y z
N MET A 1 29.06 44.57 10.74
CA MET A 1 29.15 43.25 10.08
C MET A 1 29.06 42.18 11.15
N SER A 2 28.33 41.08 10.96
CA SER A 2 28.24 40.06 12.00
C SER A 2 29.61 39.38 12.14
N LYS A 3 30.00 39.05 13.37
CA LYS A 3 31.27 38.37 13.69
C LYS A 3 31.45 37.05 12.90
N LEU A 4 30.32 36.41 12.54
CA LEU A 4 30.27 35.24 11.65
C LEU A 4 30.75 35.55 10.23
N LEU A 5 30.34 36.69 9.67
CA LEU A 5 30.70 37.09 8.31
C LEU A 5 32.20 37.42 8.21
N GLU A 6 32.76 38.09 9.22
CA GLU A 6 34.20 38.36 9.31
C GLU A 6 35.04 37.08 9.42
N LEU A 7 34.57 36.07 10.16
CA LEU A 7 35.26 34.77 10.26
C LEU A 7 35.19 33.97 8.97
N LYS A 8 34.07 34.04 8.23
CA LYS A 8 33.93 33.43 6.90
C LYS A 8 34.88 34.07 5.89
N GLU A 9 35.03 35.39 5.92
CA GLU A 9 36.00 36.10 5.09
C GLU A 9 37.45 35.72 5.43
N LYS A 10 37.81 35.69 6.72
CA LYS A 10 39.16 35.26 7.16
C LYS A 10 39.47 33.82 6.80
N ARG A 11 38.49 32.91 6.87
CA ARG A 11 38.64 31.53 6.40
C ARG A 11 38.89 31.48 4.90
N ASN A 12 38.11 32.22 4.11
CA ASN A 12 38.27 32.24 2.65
C ASN A 12 39.65 32.79 2.25
N GLN A 13 40.12 33.86 2.90
CA GLN A 13 41.47 34.38 2.69
C GLN A 13 42.56 33.36 3.07
N ALA A 14 42.41 32.66 4.20
CA ALA A 14 43.35 31.62 4.61
C ALA A 14 43.36 30.42 3.65
N TRP A 15 42.21 30.06 3.08
CA TRP A 15 42.10 29.00 2.07
C TRP A 15 42.72 29.41 0.73
N GLU A 16 42.52 30.66 0.28
CA GLU A 16 43.19 31.16 -0.92
C GLU A 16 44.72 31.24 -0.75
N GLN A 17 45.20 31.60 0.44
CA GLN A 17 46.63 31.56 0.77
C GLN A 17 47.17 30.13 0.77
N ALA A 18 46.46 29.16 1.36
CA ALA A 18 46.86 27.75 1.35
C ALA A 18 46.89 27.18 -0.08
N LYS A 19 45.90 27.54 -0.91
CA LYS A 19 45.82 27.11 -2.30
C LYS A 19 46.96 27.69 -3.14
N THR A 20 47.20 29.00 -3.06
CA THR A 20 48.28 29.67 -3.80
C THR A 20 49.66 29.16 -3.37
N PHE A 21 49.84 28.87 -2.08
CA PHE A 21 51.06 28.22 -1.59
C PHE A 21 51.25 26.84 -2.20
N LEU A 22 50.22 25.98 -2.16
CA LEU A 22 50.27 24.64 -2.72
C LEU A 22 50.51 24.63 -4.23
N ASP A 23 49.91 25.58 -4.96
CA ASP A 23 50.13 25.76 -6.41
C ASP A 23 51.56 26.25 -6.72
N SER A 24 52.19 27.03 -5.83
CA SER A 24 53.55 27.56 -6.03
C SER A 24 54.68 26.56 -5.72
N VAL A 25 54.41 25.57 -4.87
CA VAL A 25 55.40 24.61 -4.38
C VAL A 25 55.35 23.28 -5.14
N ARG A 26 54.32 23.07 -5.98
CA ARG A 26 54.13 21.80 -6.69
C ARG A 26 55.17 21.63 -7.81
N THR A 27 55.99 20.59 -7.69
CA THR A 27 56.93 20.16 -8.74
C THR A 27 56.21 19.46 -9.90
N GLU A 28 56.83 19.32 -11.09
CA GLU A 28 56.21 18.67 -12.27
C GLU A 28 55.76 17.22 -12.02
N ASP A 29 56.35 16.51 -11.04
CA ASP A 29 55.95 15.16 -10.60
C ASP A 29 54.80 15.14 -9.57
N GLY A 30 54.23 16.31 -9.22
CA GLY A 30 53.06 16.42 -8.33
C GLY A 30 53.34 16.25 -6.83
N LEU A 31 54.60 16.09 -6.43
CA LEU A 31 55.04 15.91 -5.04
C LEU A 31 55.55 17.23 -4.42
N VAL A 32 55.29 17.42 -3.13
CA VAL A 32 55.67 18.57 -2.30
C VAL A 32 56.82 18.16 -1.36
N SER A 33 57.80 19.04 -1.16
CA SER A 33 58.92 18.82 -0.22
C SER A 33 58.43 18.60 1.22
N GLU A 34 59.18 17.83 2.02
CA GLU A 34 58.82 17.50 3.40
C GLU A 34 58.72 18.75 4.29
N GLU A 35 59.52 19.79 4.02
CA GLU A 35 59.45 21.08 4.73
C GLU A 35 58.23 21.91 4.36
N ASP A 36 57.78 21.85 3.10
CA ASP A 36 56.62 22.61 2.65
C ASP A 36 55.30 21.90 2.95
N SER A 37 55.32 20.58 3.11
CA SER A 37 54.20 19.82 3.66
C SER A 37 53.87 20.28 5.08
N GLN A 38 54.89 20.47 5.94
CA GLN A 38 54.68 20.94 7.31
C GLN A 38 54.06 22.34 7.36
N ARG A 39 54.48 23.25 6.47
CA ARG A 39 53.89 24.60 6.35
C ARG A 39 52.43 24.55 5.88
N TYR A 40 52.11 23.64 4.96
CA TYR A 40 50.74 23.43 4.52
C TYR A 40 49.85 22.85 5.61
N ASP A 41 50.35 21.90 6.40
CA ASP A 41 49.63 21.31 7.54
C ASP A 41 49.32 22.37 8.62
N GLU A 42 50.23 23.32 8.86
CA GLU A 42 49.97 24.47 9.74
C GLU A 42 48.86 25.38 9.21
N MET A 43 48.83 25.63 7.90
CA MET A 43 47.75 26.40 7.25
C MET A 43 46.41 25.66 7.32
N GLU A 44 46.39 24.35 7.12
CA GLU A 44 45.20 23.52 7.27
C GLU A 44 44.68 23.52 8.72
N SER A 45 45.57 23.43 9.71
CA SER A 45 45.22 23.55 11.13
C SER A 45 44.51 24.88 11.43
N LYS A 46 45.00 25.98 10.84
CA LYS A 46 44.40 27.30 10.99
C LYS A 46 42.99 27.38 10.37
N ILE A 47 42.79 26.77 9.21
CA ILE A 47 41.48 26.70 8.54
C ILE A 47 40.49 25.86 9.34
N ASN A 48 40.94 24.73 9.89
CA ASN A 48 40.12 23.87 10.73
C ASN A 48 39.68 24.58 12.03
N ARG A 49 40.56 25.39 12.64
CA ARG A 49 40.17 26.24 13.78
C ARG A 49 39.10 27.26 13.41
N TYR A 50 39.20 27.90 12.24
CA TYR A 50 38.14 28.81 11.76
C TYR A 50 36.81 28.09 11.51
N ASN A 51 36.83 26.89 10.92
CA ASN A 51 35.62 26.09 10.69
C ASN A 51 34.93 25.71 12.01
N GLN A 52 35.69 25.30 13.02
CA GLN A 52 35.14 24.98 14.34
C GLN A 52 34.48 26.20 15.01
N GLU A 53 35.07 27.39 14.87
CA GLU A 53 34.52 28.60 15.46
C GLU A 53 33.28 29.11 14.71
N ILE A 54 33.26 28.99 13.37
CA ILE A 54 32.07 29.25 12.55
C ILE A 54 30.91 28.34 12.97
N ALA A 55 31.16 27.04 13.13
CA ALA A 55 30.13 26.07 13.52
C ALA A 55 29.56 26.36 14.92
N ARG A 56 30.37 26.88 15.85
CA ARG A 56 29.90 27.31 17.18
C ARG A 56 28.98 28.51 17.08
N LEU A 57 29.35 29.52 16.30
CA LEU A 57 28.56 30.74 16.13
C LEU A 57 27.25 30.49 15.37
N GLU A 58 27.25 29.66 14.33
CA GLU A 58 26.03 29.29 13.60
C GLU A 58 25.05 28.53 14.49
N ARG A 59 25.57 27.66 15.37
CA ARG A 59 24.73 26.97 16.37
C ARG A 59 24.14 27.96 17.38
N GLN A 60 24.91 28.94 17.81
CA GLN A 60 24.44 29.98 18.71
C GLN A 60 23.36 30.86 18.05
N GLU A 61 23.58 31.34 16.83
CA GLU A 61 22.58 32.12 16.08
C GLU A 61 21.29 31.33 15.86
N LYS A 62 21.40 30.02 15.60
CA LYS A 62 20.22 29.15 15.45
C LYS A 62 19.42 29.03 16.75
N ILE A 63 20.10 28.82 17.88
CA ILE A 63 19.45 28.72 19.20
C ILE A 63 18.84 30.07 19.59
N ASP A 64 19.54 31.18 19.34
CA ASP A 64 19.04 32.53 19.61
C ASP A 64 17.83 32.86 18.72
N LEU A 65 17.82 32.41 17.46
CA LEU A 65 16.65 32.52 16.56
C LEU A 65 15.47 31.68 17.06
N GLU A 66 15.71 30.45 17.51
CA GLU A 66 14.68 29.58 18.07
C GLU A 66 14.09 30.17 19.36
N LEU A 67 14.93 30.79 20.21
CA LEU A 67 14.50 31.47 21.44
C LEU A 67 13.85 32.84 21.18
N ALA A 68 14.23 33.52 20.10
CA ALA A 68 13.65 34.80 19.69
C ALA A 68 12.31 34.66 18.95
N GLN A 69 11.90 33.45 18.59
CA GLN A 69 10.53 33.22 18.09
C GLN A 69 9.54 33.52 19.24
N PRO A 70 8.64 34.50 19.07
CA PRO A 70 7.66 34.81 20.11
C PRO A 70 6.73 33.62 20.31
N THR A 71 6.64 33.11 21.54
CA THR A 71 5.77 32.00 21.95
C THR A 71 4.27 32.32 21.86
N SER A 72 3.93 33.58 21.58
CA SER A 72 2.55 34.03 21.34
C SER A 72 2.46 34.74 20.00
N GLN A 73 1.81 34.13 19.01
CA GLN A 73 1.35 34.87 17.84
C GLN A 73 0.27 35.87 18.29
N ALA A 74 0.39 37.13 17.85
CA ALA A 74 -0.67 38.11 18.05
C ALA A 74 -1.93 37.69 17.26
N LEU A 75 -3.07 37.67 17.94
CA LEU A 75 -4.38 37.43 17.35
C LEU A 75 -4.75 38.56 16.37
N THR A 76 -4.33 38.42 15.12
CA THR A 76 -4.77 39.31 14.03
C THR A 76 -5.99 38.67 13.37
N ARG A 77 -7.13 38.63 14.08
CA ARG A 77 -8.43 38.28 13.49
C ARG A 77 -9.47 39.33 13.83
N GLN A 78 -10.08 39.90 12.79
CA GLN A 78 -11.31 40.67 12.92
C GLN A 78 -12.43 39.77 13.47
N PRO A 79 -13.26 40.27 14.39
CA PRO A 79 -14.33 39.48 14.98
C PRO A 79 -15.49 39.37 13.99
N THR A 80 -15.60 38.24 13.30
CA THR A 80 -16.86 37.83 12.69
C THR A 80 -17.21 36.42 13.13
N THR A 81 -18.43 36.30 13.62
CA THR A 81 -19.12 35.15 14.20
C THR A 81 -19.06 33.90 13.32
N VAL A 82 -18.46 32.82 13.82
CA VAL A 82 -19.13 31.58 14.29
C VAL A 82 -18.05 30.74 15.00
N LEU A 83 -18.25 30.48 16.28
CA LEU A 83 -17.47 29.54 17.08
C LEU A 83 -17.87 28.10 16.70
N LYS A 84 -16.96 27.37 16.08
CA LYS A 84 -16.79 25.93 16.32
C LYS A 84 -15.35 25.74 16.76
N ASP A 85 -15.15 25.69 18.07
CA ASP A 85 -13.90 25.28 18.69
C ASP A 85 -13.64 23.82 18.38
N SER A 86 -12.53 23.57 17.70
CA SER A 86 -11.59 22.45 17.85
C SER A 86 -11.13 21.96 16.48
N GLU A 87 -10.10 22.60 15.94
CA GLU A 87 -9.06 21.99 15.10
C GLU A 87 -8.03 23.09 14.82
N VAL A 88 -6.94 23.09 15.59
CA VAL A 88 -5.66 23.51 15.03
C VAL A 88 -5.40 22.48 13.94
N GLU A 89 -5.83 22.74 12.71
CA GLU A 89 -5.34 21.96 11.57
C GLU A 89 -3.83 22.19 11.55
N ASP A 90 -3.09 21.20 12.06
CA ASP A 90 -1.68 21.04 11.79
C ASP A 90 -1.46 21.36 10.32
N GLU A 91 -0.69 22.41 10.00
CA GLU A 91 -0.39 22.76 8.62
C GLU A 91 0.04 21.48 7.90
N LYS A 92 -0.81 20.98 7.00
CA LYS A 92 -0.59 19.71 6.32
C LYS A 92 0.70 19.87 5.50
N LYS A 93 1.78 19.19 5.90
CA LYS A 93 3.11 19.26 5.24
C LYS A 93 3.31 18.07 4.29
N GLY A 94 4.10 18.27 3.23
CA GLY A 94 4.41 17.23 2.23
C GLY A 94 3.26 16.93 1.27
N THR A 95 3.08 15.64 0.92
CA THR A 95 2.03 15.12 0.02
C THR A 95 0.60 15.41 0.50
N LYS A 96 0.45 15.71 1.79
CA LYS A 96 -0.80 16.10 2.45
C LYS A 96 -1.15 17.57 2.28
N SER A 97 -0.22 18.41 1.83
CA SER A 97 -0.46 19.84 1.71
C SER A 97 -1.46 20.16 0.60
N ASP A 98 -2.36 21.11 0.85
CA ASP A 98 -3.32 21.58 -0.15
C ASP A 98 -2.60 22.17 -1.38
N VAL A 99 -1.41 22.74 -1.16
CA VAL A 99 -0.50 23.21 -2.20
C VAL A 99 -0.01 22.06 -3.08
N TYR A 100 0.38 20.92 -2.49
CA TYR A 100 0.78 19.73 -3.25
C TYR A 100 -0.39 19.20 -4.09
N SER A 101 -1.57 19.05 -3.50
CA SER A 101 -2.77 18.55 -4.21
C SER A 101 -3.13 19.44 -5.41
N LYS A 102 -3.20 20.75 -5.20
CA LYS A 102 -3.51 21.71 -6.28
C LYS A 102 -2.44 21.72 -7.37
N THR A 103 -1.16 21.62 -7.00
CA THR A 103 -0.04 21.61 -7.95
C THR A 103 0.00 20.30 -8.74
N PHE A 104 -0.27 19.16 -8.11
CA PHE A 104 -0.39 17.85 -8.74
C PHE A 104 -1.49 17.85 -9.81
N TRP A 105 -2.70 18.29 -9.48
CA TRP A 105 -3.81 18.34 -10.44
C TRP A 105 -3.61 19.39 -11.54
N THR A 106 -2.96 20.50 -11.22
CA THR A 106 -2.56 21.49 -12.23
C THR A 106 -1.54 20.91 -13.20
N ASN A 107 -0.60 20.08 -12.75
CA ASN A 107 0.36 19.37 -13.62
C ASN A 107 -0.33 18.28 -14.45
N VAL A 108 -1.24 17.52 -13.84
CA VAL A 108 -2.07 16.53 -14.54
C VAL A 108 -2.90 17.17 -15.64
N ARG A 109 -3.52 18.34 -15.39
CA ARG A 109 -4.32 19.07 -16.38
C ARG A 109 -3.48 19.87 -17.38
N LYS A 110 -2.56 20.71 -16.91
CA LYS A 110 -1.79 21.67 -17.73
C LYS A 110 -0.32 21.29 -17.80
N ARG A 111 0.21 21.24 -19.03
CA ARG A 111 1.56 20.76 -19.39
C ARG A 111 2.73 21.57 -18.82
N ASN A 112 2.54 22.69 -18.12
CA ASN A 112 3.64 23.66 -17.97
C ASN A 112 4.85 23.09 -17.20
N PHE A 113 5.83 22.64 -17.99
CA PHE A 113 7.07 21.94 -17.64
C PHE A 113 8.07 22.83 -16.89
N PHE A 114 7.80 24.13 -16.76
CA PHE A 114 8.69 25.11 -16.13
C PHE A 114 8.34 25.46 -14.69
N ASP A 115 7.26 24.88 -14.13
CA ASP A 115 6.86 25.12 -12.74
C ASP A 115 6.66 23.78 -12.02
N VAL A 116 7.63 22.86 -12.18
CA VAL A 116 7.82 21.79 -11.18
C VAL A 116 8.31 22.49 -9.92
N LYS A 117 7.37 23.07 -9.18
CA LYS A 117 7.63 23.62 -7.86
C LYS A 117 8.29 22.52 -7.04
N ASP A 118 9.35 22.84 -6.30
CA ASP A 118 10.11 21.89 -5.45
C ASP A 118 9.21 21.00 -4.58
N VAL A 119 7.97 21.44 -4.33
CA VAL A 119 6.90 20.69 -3.66
C VAL A 119 6.58 19.33 -4.32
N LEU A 120 6.64 19.19 -5.65
CA LEU A 120 6.36 17.91 -6.34
C LEU A 120 7.55 16.94 -6.34
N ARG A 121 8.79 17.42 -6.07
CA ARG A 121 9.99 16.57 -5.97
C ARG A 121 9.96 15.65 -4.74
N VAL A 122 9.23 16.03 -3.71
CA VAL A 122 9.04 15.23 -2.47
C VAL A 122 8.26 13.94 -2.75
N GLY A 123 7.60 13.82 -3.92
CA GLY A 123 6.81 12.65 -4.31
C GLY A 123 7.16 12.07 -5.68
N GLU A 124 8.39 12.21 -6.17
CA GLU A 124 8.81 11.62 -7.44
C GLU A 124 9.32 10.18 -7.23
N ASP A 125 8.68 9.19 -7.87
CA ASP A 125 9.21 7.81 -7.94
C ASP A 125 10.37 7.76 -8.95
N THR A 126 11.33 6.86 -8.76
CA THR A 126 12.54 6.68 -9.60
C THR A 126 12.20 6.46 -11.08
N GLU A 127 10.96 6.08 -11.40
CA GLU A 127 10.45 5.90 -12.75
C GLU A 127 9.74 7.14 -13.35
N GLY A 128 9.91 8.35 -12.78
CA GLY A 128 9.36 9.60 -13.32
C GLY A 128 7.84 9.76 -13.17
N GLY A 129 7.26 9.23 -12.09
CA GLY A 129 5.85 9.41 -11.76
C GLY A 129 5.64 10.14 -10.45
N HIS A 130 4.56 10.91 -10.35
CA HIS A 130 4.21 11.61 -9.12
C HIS A 130 3.35 10.72 -8.22
N LEU A 131 3.66 10.76 -6.92
CA LEU A 131 2.84 10.17 -5.88
C LEU A 131 1.50 10.91 -5.82
N VAL A 132 0.44 10.13 -5.78
CA VAL A 132 -0.92 10.61 -5.65
C VAL A 132 -1.09 11.34 -4.30
N PRO A 133 -1.73 12.53 -4.27
CA PRO A 133 -2.03 13.23 -3.01
C PRO A 133 -2.87 12.39 -2.04
N ASP A 134 -2.62 12.51 -0.73
CA ASP A 134 -3.25 11.68 0.30
C ASP A 134 -4.79 11.74 0.31
N GLU A 135 -5.39 12.91 0.08
CA GLU A 135 -6.86 13.04 0.03
C GLU A 135 -7.46 12.28 -1.15
N TYR A 136 -6.74 12.26 -2.27
CA TYR A 136 -7.15 11.48 -3.44
C TYR A 136 -6.88 10.00 -3.21
N GLU A 137 -5.76 9.64 -2.58
CA GLU A 137 -5.49 8.25 -2.22
C GLU A 137 -6.61 7.69 -1.33
N LYS A 138 -7.14 8.47 -0.38
CA LYS A 138 -8.29 8.05 0.45
C LYS A 138 -9.53 7.76 -0.39
N LYS A 139 -9.91 8.67 -1.32
CA LYS A 139 -11.06 8.46 -2.23
C LYS A 139 -10.85 7.23 -3.11
N LEU A 140 -9.64 7.04 -3.60
CA LEU A 140 -9.26 5.92 -4.44
C LEU A 140 -9.32 4.59 -3.67
N VAL A 141 -8.82 4.56 -2.44
CA VAL A 141 -8.91 3.40 -1.55
C VAL A 141 -10.36 3.07 -1.23
N GLN A 142 -11.19 4.09 -0.97
CA GLN A 142 -12.62 3.88 -0.74
C GLN A 142 -13.28 3.26 -1.97
N GLY A 143 -13.06 3.81 -3.17
CA GLY A 143 -13.59 3.23 -4.41
C GLY A 143 -13.07 1.82 -4.66
N LEU A 144 -11.81 1.53 -4.33
CA LEU A 144 -11.24 0.18 -4.42
C LEU A 144 -11.91 -0.79 -3.45
N GLN A 145 -12.26 -0.36 -2.24
CA GLN A 145 -12.96 -1.20 -1.26
C GLN A 145 -14.42 -1.46 -1.65
N GLU A 146 -15.08 -0.47 -2.25
CA GLU A 146 -16.45 -0.62 -2.76
C GLU A 146 -16.51 -1.62 -3.93
N GLU A 147 -15.51 -1.60 -4.81
CA GLU A 147 -15.42 -2.53 -5.95
C GLU A 147 -14.91 -3.92 -5.54
N ASN A 148 -13.97 -3.98 -4.59
CA ASN A 148 -13.35 -5.23 -4.16
C ASN A 148 -13.78 -5.59 -2.73
N PHE A 149 -14.87 -6.34 -2.60
CA PHE A 149 -15.38 -6.81 -1.31
C PHE A 149 -14.33 -7.66 -0.55
N PHE A 150 -13.43 -8.34 -1.27
CA PHE A 150 -12.47 -9.25 -0.67
C PHE A 150 -11.48 -8.52 0.25
N ARG A 151 -11.17 -7.24 -0.05
CA ARG A 151 -10.38 -6.39 0.85
C ARG A 151 -11.02 -6.17 2.22
N SER A 152 -12.36 -6.19 2.31
CA SER A 152 -13.06 -6.03 3.59
C SER A 152 -13.01 -7.29 4.46
N LEU A 153 -12.78 -8.44 3.84
CA LEU A 153 -12.68 -9.75 4.50
C LEU A 153 -11.24 -10.06 4.93
N ALA A 154 -10.25 -9.57 4.16
CA ALA A 154 -8.82 -9.81 4.37
C ALA A 154 -8.17 -8.78 5.30
N THR A 155 -7.01 -9.13 5.87
CA THR A 155 -6.18 -8.20 6.65
C THR A 155 -5.28 -7.39 5.70
N VAL A 156 -5.45 -6.07 5.66
CA VAL A 156 -4.63 -5.18 4.84
C VAL A 156 -3.48 -4.59 5.66
N ILE A 157 -2.25 -4.81 5.21
CA ILE A 157 -1.02 -4.24 5.80
C ILE A 157 -0.38 -3.25 4.81
N LYS A 158 0.14 -2.14 5.34
CA LYS A 158 0.86 -1.13 4.53
C LYS A 158 2.37 -1.30 4.70
N THR A 159 3.10 -1.40 3.59
CA THR A 159 4.55 -1.61 3.60
C THR A 159 5.29 -0.51 2.85
N SER A 160 6.40 -0.03 3.40
CA SER A 160 7.25 1.01 2.81
C SER A 160 8.44 0.46 2.01
N SER A 161 8.96 -0.74 2.35
CA SER A 161 10.09 -1.39 1.66
C SER A 161 9.70 -2.69 0.94
N GLY A 162 10.48 -3.11 -0.06
CA GLY A 162 10.26 -4.37 -0.80
C GLY A 162 10.60 -5.60 0.05
N GLU A 163 9.87 -6.70 -0.23
CA GLU A 163 9.84 -8.00 0.49
C GLU A 163 9.58 -7.88 2.00
N ARG A 164 8.35 -8.18 2.43
CA ARG A 164 8.03 -8.35 3.85
C ARG A 164 8.03 -9.86 4.14
N LYS A 165 9.04 -10.32 4.88
CA LYS A 165 9.00 -11.64 5.51
C LYS A 165 8.13 -11.53 6.76
N ILE A 166 7.02 -12.26 6.76
CA ILE A 166 6.10 -12.31 7.89
C ILE A 166 6.33 -13.64 8.60
N PRO A 167 6.84 -13.63 9.84
CA PRO A 167 6.89 -14.84 10.63
C PRO A 167 5.45 -15.21 10.97
N VAL A 168 5.06 -16.43 10.65
CA VAL A 168 3.74 -16.97 10.91
C VAL A 168 3.93 -18.25 11.70
N VAL A 169 3.16 -18.44 12.76
CA VAL A 169 3.22 -19.69 13.53
C VAL A 169 2.64 -20.79 12.65
N THR A 170 3.45 -21.79 12.30
CA THR A 170 3.04 -22.92 11.45
C THR A 170 2.68 -24.16 12.25
N GLY A 171 3.03 -24.19 13.54
CA GLY A 171 2.65 -25.25 14.46
C GLY A 171 2.63 -24.74 15.89
N HIS A 172 1.52 -25.00 16.56
CA HIS A 172 1.33 -24.68 17.97
C HIS A 172 1.82 -25.85 18.85
N GLY A 173 2.43 -25.52 19.99
CA GLY A 173 2.69 -26.51 21.03
C GLY A 173 1.37 -27.09 21.57
N THR A 174 1.36 -28.37 21.93
CA THR A 174 0.17 -29.03 22.47
C THR A 174 0.26 -29.13 23.98
N ALA A 175 -0.80 -28.70 24.67
CA ALA A 175 -0.93 -28.96 26.09
C ALA A 175 -1.41 -30.40 26.32
N SER A 176 -0.76 -31.13 27.21
CA SER A 176 -1.19 -32.47 27.63
C SER A 176 -1.58 -32.47 29.10
N TRP A 177 -2.61 -33.23 29.45
CA TRP A 177 -2.92 -33.55 30.84
C TRP A 177 -1.76 -34.36 31.45
N MET A 178 -1.37 -33.99 32.66
CA MET A 178 -0.23 -34.60 33.36
C MET A 178 -0.72 -35.21 34.66
N ASP A 179 -0.14 -36.35 35.04
CA ASP A 179 -0.32 -36.89 36.39
C ASP A 179 0.43 -36.04 37.42
N GLU A 180 0.04 -36.14 38.68
CA GLU A 180 0.74 -35.49 39.79
C GLU A 180 2.20 -36.00 39.84
N ASN A 181 3.18 -35.08 39.86
CA ASN A 181 4.63 -35.35 39.68
C ASN A 181 5.11 -35.78 38.28
N GLY A 182 4.28 -35.68 37.24
CA GLY A 182 4.73 -35.89 35.85
C GLY A 182 5.70 -34.80 35.35
N LEU A 183 6.66 -35.19 34.50
CA LEU A 183 7.55 -34.24 33.82
C LEU A 183 6.73 -33.43 32.80
N TYR A 184 6.89 -32.10 32.80
CA TYR A 184 6.25 -31.24 31.79
C TYR A 184 6.80 -31.58 30.40
N PRO A 185 5.97 -32.00 29.44
CA PRO A 185 6.43 -32.18 28.07
C PRO A 185 6.68 -30.81 27.45
N GLU A 186 7.93 -30.56 27.08
CA GLU A 186 8.31 -29.40 26.29
C GLU A 186 7.73 -29.56 24.87
N THR A 187 6.84 -28.66 24.49
CA THR A 187 6.34 -28.56 23.11
C THR A 187 6.69 -27.20 22.56
N ASP A 188 7.67 -27.17 21.65
CA ASP A 188 8.11 -25.94 21.00
C ASP A 188 7.10 -25.50 19.94
N GLU A 189 6.90 -24.18 19.84
CA GLU A 189 6.20 -23.58 18.71
C GLU A 189 7.11 -23.56 17.48
N THR A 190 6.58 -23.98 16.34
CA THR A 190 7.32 -23.88 15.07
C THR A 190 6.89 -22.64 14.31
N PHE A 191 7.85 -21.76 14.03
CA PHE A 191 7.64 -20.55 13.24
C PHE A 191 8.01 -20.81 11.78
N GLY A 192 7.05 -20.70 10.88
CA GLY A 192 7.29 -20.61 9.45
C GLY A 192 7.45 -19.15 9.02
N GLN A 193 8.03 -18.94 7.85
CA GLN A 193 8.06 -17.62 7.22
C GLN A 193 7.21 -17.65 5.97
N VAL A 194 6.19 -16.79 5.91
CA VAL A 194 5.47 -16.49 4.68
C VAL A 194 6.03 -15.19 4.14
N THR A 195 6.67 -15.25 2.98
CA THR A 195 7.10 -14.08 2.24
C THR A 195 5.92 -13.53 1.44
N LEU A 196 5.66 -12.23 1.60
CA LEU A 196 4.84 -11.44 0.69
C LEU A 196 5.77 -10.61 -0.18
N ASP A 197 5.59 -10.75 -1.49
CA ASP A 197 6.30 -10.01 -2.52
C ASP A 197 5.59 -8.67 -2.79
N SER A 198 5.96 -8.00 -3.88
CA SER A 198 5.33 -6.75 -4.30
C SER A 198 5.16 -6.77 -5.83
N HIS A 199 3.98 -7.19 -6.30
CA HIS A 199 3.68 -7.24 -7.72
C HIS A 199 3.08 -5.94 -8.22
N LYS A 200 3.48 -5.49 -9.42
CA LYS A 200 2.99 -4.24 -10.03
C LYS A 200 1.74 -4.52 -10.84
N ILE A 201 0.66 -3.83 -10.50
CA ILE A 201 -0.57 -3.77 -11.29
C ILE A 201 -0.77 -2.34 -11.79
N GLY A 202 -1.17 -2.18 -13.04
CA GLY A 202 -1.38 -0.85 -13.62
C GLY A 202 -2.32 -0.87 -14.80
N THR A 203 -2.93 0.28 -15.05
CA THR A 203 -3.86 0.50 -16.16
C THR A 203 -3.52 1.83 -16.83
N ALA A 204 -3.77 1.92 -18.13
CA ALA A 204 -3.64 3.15 -18.90
C ALA A 204 -4.99 3.55 -19.50
N ILE A 205 -5.34 4.83 -19.40
CA ILE A 205 -6.53 5.45 -20.02
C ILE A 205 -6.03 6.49 -21.01
N ARG A 206 -6.66 6.59 -22.19
CA ARG A 206 -6.34 7.61 -23.20
C ARG A 206 -7.51 8.58 -23.30
N ILE A 207 -7.23 9.87 -23.34
CA ILE A 207 -8.21 10.95 -23.44
C ILE A 207 -7.77 11.93 -24.54
N SER A 208 -8.71 12.45 -25.32
CA SER A 208 -8.42 13.50 -26.31
C SER A 208 -8.00 14.80 -25.62
N GLU A 209 -7.01 15.50 -26.18
CA GLU A 209 -6.57 16.80 -25.70
C GLU A 209 -7.68 17.87 -25.81
N GLU A 210 -8.49 17.80 -26.86
CA GLU A 210 -9.66 18.68 -27.03
C GLU A 210 -10.66 18.48 -25.89
N LEU A 211 -10.97 17.22 -25.55
CA LEU A 211 -11.86 16.89 -24.45
C LEU A 211 -11.28 17.34 -23.09
N LEU A 212 -9.96 17.21 -22.90
CA LEU A 212 -9.31 17.67 -21.67
C LEU A 212 -9.41 19.19 -21.51
N ASN A 213 -9.30 19.94 -22.61
CA ASN A 213 -9.31 21.41 -22.60
C ASN A 213 -10.72 22.01 -22.58
N ASP A 214 -11.69 21.38 -23.23
CA ASP A 214 -13.08 21.87 -23.34
C ASP A 214 -14.00 21.38 -22.21
N SER A 215 -13.55 20.42 -21.39
CA SER A 215 -14.41 19.80 -20.39
C SER A 215 -14.75 20.71 -19.20
N VAL A 216 -16.06 20.98 -19.06
CA VAL A 216 -16.75 21.35 -17.78
C VAL A 216 -16.92 20.11 -16.87
N PHE A 217 -16.56 18.93 -17.39
CA PHE A 217 -16.70 17.63 -16.74
C PHE A 217 -15.53 17.35 -15.77
N ASP A 218 -15.83 16.78 -14.61
CA ASP A 218 -14.82 16.39 -13.62
C ASP A 218 -14.09 15.11 -14.06
N LEU A 219 -13.13 15.30 -14.96
CA LEU A 219 -12.26 14.23 -15.46
C LEU A 219 -11.42 13.59 -14.35
N GLU A 220 -11.12 14.31 -13.26
CA GLU A 220 -10.34 13.78 -12.15
C GLU A 220 -11.15 12.72 -11.41
N SER A 221 -12.39 13.03 -11.05
CA SER A 221 -13.30 12.07 -10.41
C SER A 221 -13.56 10.85 -11.31
N TYR A 222 -13.77 11.06 -12.62
CA TYR A 222 -13.99 9.95 -13.55
C TYR A 222 -12.76 9.04 -13.70
N MET A 223 -11.56 9.62 -13.82
CA MET A 223 -10.32 8.83 -13.86
C MET A 223 -10.09 8.07 -12.56
N THR A 224 -10.45 8.67 -11.42
CA THR A 224 -10.39 8.01 -10.10
C THR A 224 -11.27 6.78 -10.06
N SER A 225 -12.55 6.92 -10.44
CA SER A 225 -13.51 5.82 -10.40
C SER A 225 -13.16 4.72 -11.39
N GLU A 226 -12.72 5.07 -12.60
CA GLU A 226 -12.30 4.08 -13.60
C GLU A 226 -11.02 3.35 -13.17
N PHE A 227 -10.06 4.04 -12.54
CA PHE A 227 -8.89 3.38 -11.97
C PHE A 227 -9.29 2.43 -10.85
N ALA A 228 -10.09 2.90 -9.88
CA ALA A 228 -10.56 2.09 -8.77
C ALA A 228 -11.28 0.84 -9.27
N ARG A 229 -12.19 0.98 -10.24
CA ARG A 229 -12.91 -0.13 -10.85
C ARG A 229 -11.99 -1.14 -11.53
N ARG A 230 -11.13 -0.69 -12.46
CA ARG A 230 -10.28 -1.60 -13.25
C ARG A 230 -9.29 -2.35 -12.39
N ILE A 231 -8.65 -1.67 -11.44
CA ILE A 231 -7.68 -2.30 -10.56
C ILE A 231 -8.35 -3.12 -9.47
N GLY A 232 -9.44 -2.63 -8.88
CA GLY A 232 -10.21 -3.38 -7.89
C GLY A 232 -10.70 -4.71 -8.46
N THR A 233 -11.21 -4.69 -9.70
CA THR A 233 -11.66 -5.90 -10.43
C THR A 233 -10.51 -6.89 -10.65
N GLU A 234 -9.35 -6.44 -11.14
CA GLU A 234 -8.23 -7.35 -11.42
C GLU A 234 -7.52 -7.80 -10.13
N GLU A 235 -7.55 -7.01 -9.06
CA GLU A 235 -7.15 -7.44 -7.72
C GLU A 235 -8.07 -8.52 -7.17
N GLU A 236 -9.38 -8.34 -7.23
CA GLU A 236 -10.35 -9.35 -6.77
C GLU A 236 -10.10 -10.69 -7.49
N LYS A 237 -10.00 -10.64 -8.82
CA LYS A 237 -9.62 -11.79 -9.63
C LYS A 237 -8.31 -12.42 -9.18
N SER A 238 -7.27 -11.61 -8.92
CA SER A 238 -5.98 -12.11 -8.45
C SER A 238 -6.05 -12.74 -7.06
N PHE A 239 -6.84 -12.18 -6.14
CA PHE A 239 -7.02 -12.71 -4.79
C PHE A 239 -7.85 -13.99 -4.76
N LEU A 240 -8.74 -14.20 -5.72
CA LEU A 240 -9.52 -15.43 -5.82
C LEU A 240 -8.79 -16.52 -6.62
N ILE A 241 -8.27 -16.20 -7.81
CA ILE A 241 -7.75 -17.19 -8.77
C ILE A 241 -6.32 -16.91 -9.26
N GLY A 242 -5.56 -16.02 -8.62
CA GLY A 242 -4.17 -15.73 -8.99
C GLY A 242 -3.25 -16.94 -8.82
N ASP A 243 -2.26 -17.10 -9.69
CA ASP A 243 -1.38 -18.28 -9.73
C ASP A 243 -0.07 -18.10 -8.93
N GLY A 244 0.14 -16.96 -8.28
CA GLY A 244 1.39 -16.64 -7.59
C GLY A 244 2.56 -16.25 -8.51
N SER A 245 2.39 -16.24 -9.83
CA SER A 245 3.44 -15.88 -10.80
C SER A 245 3.29 -14.43 -11.23
N LYS A 246 4.08 -13.55 -10.62
CA LYS A 246 4.03 -12.08 -10.79
C LYS A 246 2.68 -11.44 -10.42
N LYS A 247 1.85 -12.17 -9.67
CA LYS A 247 0.55 -11.75 -9.15
C LYS A 247 0.25 -12.50 -7.86
N PRO A 248 -0.64 -11.98 -7.00
CA PRO A 248 -1.05 -12.64 -5.76
C PRO A 248 -1.40 -14.12 -5.91
N THR A 249 -1.23 -14.87 -4.82
CA THR A 249 -1.72 -16.25 -4.76
C THR A 249 -3.20 -16.23 -4.40
N GLY A 250 -4.03 -16.78 -5.30
CA GLY A 250 -5.48 -16.85 -5.11
C GLY A 250 -5.89 -17.90 -4.09
N ILE A 251 -7.05 -17.69 -3.45
CA ILE A 251 -7.61 -18.68 -2.52
C ILE A 251 -7.91 -20.00 -3.22
N PHE A 252 -8.54 -19.95 -4.39
CA PHE A 252 -8.96 -21.15 -5.11
C PHE A 252 -7.77 -21.92 -5.70
N THR A 253 -6.67 -21.25 -6.00
CA THR A 253 -5.47 -21.87 -6.60
C THR A 253 -4.49 -22.38 -5.55
N GLN A 254 -4.56 -21.90 -4.30
CA GLN A 254 -3.65 -22.32 -3.24
C GLN A 254 -3.79 -23.82 -2.94
N ALA A 255 -2.67 -24.55 -3.03
CA ALA A 255 -2.66 -26.01 -2.93
C ALA A 255 -3.04 -26.54 -1.54
N ASN A 256 -2.67 -25.81 -0.48
CA ASN A 256 -2.88 -26.23 0.91
C ASN A 256 -4.30 -25.95 1.44
N VAL A 257 -5.16 -25.36 0.61
CA VAL A 257 -6.56 -25.07 0.94
C VAL A 257 -7.43 -26.18 0.34
N THR A 258 -7.47 -27.32 1.02
CA THR A 258 -8.27 -28.48 0.61
C THR A 258 -9.39 -28.74 1.60
N GLY A 259 -10.59 -28.91 1.07
CA GLY A 259 -11.79 -29.34 1.79
C GLY A 259 -12.39 -30.61 1.15
N PRO A 260 -13.64 -30.94 1.51
CA PRO A 260 -14.33 -32.11 0.95
C PRO A 260 -14.47 -32.03 -0.57
N THR A 261 -14.63 -33.20 -1.19
CA THR A 261 -14.98 -33.31 -2.61
C THR A 261 -16.39 -33.86 -2.69
N THR A 262 -17.22 -33.27 -3.56
CA THR A 262 -18.61 -33.71 -3.71
C THR A 262 -18.67 -35.19 -4.08
N THR A 263 -19.68 -35.90 -3.59
CA THR A 263 -19.85 -37.33 -3.93
C THR A 263 -20.32 -37.52 -5.37
N THR A 264 -21.13 -36.57 -5.84
CA THR A 264 -21.73 -36.55 -7.18
C THR A 264 -21.25 -35.34 -8.00
N LYS A 265 -21.73 -35.24 -9.25
CA LYS A 265 -21.43 -34.11 -10.14
C LYS A 265 -22.14 -32.82 -9.74
N ASP A 266 -23.24 -32.95 -8.99
CA ASP A 266 -24.04 -31.84 -8.51
C ASP A 266 -23.70 -31.57 -7.04
N ILE A 267 -23.74 -30.30 -6.66
CA ILE A 267 -23.55 -29.87 -5.27
C ILE A 267 -24.84 -30.16 -4.50
N THR A 268 -24.73 -30.95 -3.45
CA THR A 268 -25.84 -31.28 -2.55
C THR A 268 -25.77 -30.44 -1.28
N PHE A 269 -26.85 -30.44 -0.49
CA PHE A 269 -26.84 -29.73 0.79
C PHE A 269 -25.94 -30.43 1.82
N ASP A 270 -25.79 -31.75 1.72
CA ASP A 270 -24.88 -32.53 2.56
C ASP A 270 -23.41 -32.10 2.33
N ASP A 271 -23.02 -31.85 1.08
CA ASP A 271 -21.67 -31.33 0.75
C ASP A 271 -21.40 -29.97 1.41
N MET A 272 -22.43 -29.12 1.54
CA MET A 272 -22.32 -27.82 2.22
C MET A 272 -22.14 -27.99 3.74
N ILE A 273 -22.87 -28.93 4.34
CA ILE A 273 -22.73 -29.28 5.76
C ILE A 273 -21.34 -29.87 6.01
N GLU A 274 -20.88 -30.76 5.14
CA GLU A 274 -19.54 -31.35 5.22
C GLU A 274 -18.46 -30.26 5.13
N LEU A 275 -18.58 -29.33 4.19
CA LEU A 275 -17.65 -28.20 4.09
C LEU A 275 -17.67 -27.34 5.37
N TYR A 276 -18.85 -27.05 5.92
CA TYR A 276 -18.99 -26.28 7.16
C TYR A 276 -18.30 -26.97 8.35
N HIS A 277 -18.48 -28.29 8.49
CA HIS A 277 -17.89 -29.07 9.58
C HIS A 277 -16.41 -29.44 9.35
N SER A 278 -15.92 -29.37 8.10
CA SER A 278 -14.50 -29.59 7.77
C SER A 278 -13.58 -28.47 8.27
N LEU A 279 -14.11 -27.27 8.49
CA LEU A 279 -13.37 -26.16 9.06
C LEU A 279 -13.24 -26.34 10.59
N PRO A 280 -12.08 -26.12 11.22
CA PRO A 280 -11.96 -26.15 12.67
C PRO A 280 -12.86 -25.12 13.37
N ALA A 281 -13.39 -25.46 14.54
CA ALA A 281 -14.34 -24.63 15.27
C ALA A 281 -13.86 -23.18 15.57
N PRO A 282 -12.57 -22.91 15.87
CA PRO A 282 -12.09 -21.55 16.08
C PRO A 282 -12.30 -20.63 14.88
N TYR A 283 -12.06 -21.13 13.66
CA TYR A 283 -12.21 -20.34 12.43
C TYR A 283 -13.67 -20.21 11.98
N ARG A 284 -14.55 -21.14 12.39
CA ARG A 284 -15.98 -21.08 12.02
C ARG A 284 -16.71 -19.85 12.53
N LYS A 285 -16.22 -19.17 13.58
CA LYS A 285 -16.93 -18.02 14.20
C LYS A 285 -17.07 -16.85 13.22
N ASN A 286 -15.99 -16.55 12.49
CA ASN A 286 -15.92 -15.43 11.54
C ASN A 286 -15.92 -15.91 10.08
N ALA A 287 -16.25 -17.18 9.85
CA ALA A 287 -16.17 -17.76 8.51
C ALA A 287 -17.24 -17.20 7.57
N VAL A 288 -16.87 -17.07 6.30
CA VAL A 288 -17.72 -16.51 5.25
C VAL A 288 -17.69 -17.44 4.04
N TRP A 289 -18.78 -17.49 3.28
CA TRP A 289 -18.84 -18.22 2.00
C TRP A 289 -18.44 -17.32 0.84
N ILE A 290 -17.58 -17.78 -0.06
CA ILE A 290 -17.32 -17.14 -1.36
C ILE A 290 -17.76 -18.09 -2.47
N LEU A 291 -18.68 -17.61 -3.30
CA LEU A 291 -19.40 -18.40 -4.30
C LEU A 291 -19.52 -17.65 -5.62
N HIS A 292 -19.71 -18.38 -6.72
CA HIS A 292 -20.23 -17.80 -7.95
C HIS A 292 -21.77 -17.72 -7.88
N ASP A 293 -22.40 -16.74 -8.56
CA ASP A 293 -23.87 -16.59 -8.57
C ASP A 293 -24.59 -17.84 -9.10
N THR A 294 -24.01 -18.54 -10.08
CA THR A 294 -24.53 -19.81 -10.58
C THR A 294 -24.52 -20.92 -9.52
N THR A 295 -23.55 -20.90 -8.60
CA THR A 295 -23.49 -21.82 -7.46
C THR A 295 -24.57 -21.48 -6.43
N VAL A 296 -24.81 -20.19 -6.16
CA VAL A 296 -25.92 -19.76 -5.29
C VAL A 296 -27.27 -20.19 -5.89
N LYS A 297 -27.45 -20.04 -7.20
CA LYS A 297 -28.63 -20.54 -7.91
C LYS A 297 -28.80 -22.06 -7.78
N ALA A 298 -27.72 -22.83 -7.86
CA ALA A 298 -27.76 -24.28 -7.66
C ALA A 298 -28.21 -24.63 -6.23
N ILE A 299 -27.60 -24.01 -5.22
CA ILE A 299 -27.96 -24.18 -3.80
C ILE A 299 -29.42 -23.82 -3.54
N ARG A 300 -29.90 -22.70 -4.10
CA ARG A 300 -31.30 -22.26 -3.96
C ARG A 300 -32.30 -23.22 -4.59
N LYS A 301 -31.90 -23.99 -5.61
CA LYS A 301 -32.77 -24.97 -6.27
C LYS A 301 -32.85 -26.30 -5.53
N LEU A 302 -32.04 -26.50 -4.48
CA LEU A 302 -32.07 -27.72 -3.67
C LEU A 302 -33.40 -27.82 -2.91
N LYS A 303 -34.00 -29.01 -2.97
CA LYS A 303 -35.31 -29.31 -2.37
C LYS A 303 -35.21 -30.49 -1.42
N ASP A 304 -36.05 -30.48 -0.40
CA ASP A 304 -36.31 -31.64 0.43
C ASP A 304 -37.16 -32.70 -0.32
N ASN A 305 -37.34 -33.87 0.29
CA ASN A 305 -38.18 -34.94 -0.26
C ASN A 305 -39.66 -34.55 -0.39
N ASN A 306 -40.08 -33.44 0.24
CA ASN A 306 -41.43 -32.90 0.20
C ASN A 306 -41.60 -31.82 -0.89
N GLY A 307 -40.53 -31.50 -1.63
CA GLY A 307 -40.52 -30.52 -2.72
C GLY A 307 -40.33 -29.07 -2.28
N ASN A 308 -40.08 -28.81 -0.99
CA ASN A 308 -39.80 -27.48 -0.45
C ASN A 308 -38.33 -27.12 -0.65
N TYR A 309 -38.04 -25.84 -0.87
CA TYR A 309 -36.66 -25.35 -0.94
C TYR A 309 -35.99 -25.42 0.43
N ILE A 310 -34.83 -26.07 0.51
CA ILE A 310 -34.06 -26.25 1.76
C ILE A 310 -33.57 -24.91 2.29
N TRP A 311 -33.14 -24.03 1.38
CA TRP A 311 -32.64 -22.71 1.70
C TRP A 311 -33.45 -21.65 0.94
N GLN A 312 -33.82 -20.60 1.66
CA GLN A 312 -34.49 -19.44 1.10
C GLN A 312 -33.76 -18.17 1.55
N PRO A 313 -33.54 -17.20 0.66
CA PRO A 313 -32.99 -15.92 1.04
C PRO A 313 -33.94 -15.19 2.00
N SER A 314 -33.38 -14.32 2.83
CA SER A 314 -34.17 -13.51 3.74
C SER A 314 -35.06 -12.55 2.94
N THR A 315 -36.34 -12.49 3.29
CA THR A 315 -37.29 -11.51 2.73
C THR A 315 -37.36 -10.24 3.58
N GLN A 316 -36.65 -10.19 4.71
CA GLN A 316 -36.66 -9.07 5.64
C GLN A 316 -35.56 -8.05 5.31
N ALA A 317 -35.97 -6.80 5.10
CA ALA A 317 -35.05 -5.71 4.78
C ALA A 317 -33.99 -5.54 5.89
N GLY A 318 -32.72 -5.47 5.48
CA GLY A 318 -31.57 -5.25 6.37
C GLY A 318 -30.97 -6.53 6.98
N GLN A 319 -31.52 -7.71 6.73
CA GLN A 319 -30.93 -8.97 7.16
C GLN A 319 -30.17 -9.62 5.99
N PRO A 320 -28.84 -9.81 6.09
CA PRO A 320 -28.08 -10.42 5.01
C PRO A 320 -28.52 -11.87 4.80
N ASP A 321 -28.41 -12.35 3.57
CA ASP A 321 -28.70 -13.73 3.26
C ASP A 321 -27.64 -14.66 3.90
N LEU A 322 -28.10 -15.65 4.66
CA LEU A 322 -27.23 -16.54 5.43
C LEU A 322 -27.37 -17.99 4.95
N ILE A 323 -26.24 -18.63 4.66
CA ILE A 323 -26.16 -20.08 4.42
C ILE A 323 -25.54 -20.71 5.66
N LEU A 324 -26.25 -21.63 6.32
CA LEU A 324 -25.81 -22.27 7.57
C LEU A 324 -25.39 -21.25 8.66
N ASN A 325 -26.17 -20.18 8.84
CA ASN A 325 -25.90 -19.07 9.77
C ASN A 325 -24.59 -18.30 9.51
N ARG A 326 -24.10 -18.31 8.28
CA ARG A 326 -22.93 -17.56 7.82
C ARG A 326 -23.22 -16.74 6.58
N PRO A 327 -22.68 -15.52 6.47
CA PRO A 327 -22.88 -14.68 5.30
C PRO A 327 -22.16 -15.26 4.08
N TYR A 328 -22.65 -14.93 2.89
CA TYR A 328 -21.96 -15.24 1.64
C TYR A 328 -21.68 -13.98 0.83
N TYR A 329 -20.64 -14.05 0.02
CA TYR A 329 -20.29 -13.07 -1.00
C TYR A 329 -20.22 -13.75 -2.35
N THR A 330 -20.74 -13.07 -3.36
CA THR A 330 -20.69 -13.53 -4.74
C THR A 330 -19.59 -12.83 -5.50
N SER A 331 -18.84 -13.59 -6.29
CA SER A 331 -17.86 -13.06 -7.23
C SER A 331 -18.01 -13.72 -8.59
N THR A 332 -17.87 -12.95 -9.66
CA THR A 332 -17.79 -13.46 -11.03
C THR A 332 -16.49 -14.25 -11.27
N PHE A 333 -15.46 -14.05 -10.44
CA PHE A 333 -14.17 -14.74 -10.56
C PHE A 333 -14.09 -16.04 -9.74
N ALA A 334 -15.08 -16.30 -8.87
CA ALA A 334 -15.19 -17.60 -8.23
C ALA A 334 -15.44 -18.69 -9.28
N PRO A 335 -14.78 -19.87 -9.22
CA PRO A 335 -14.94 -20.90 -10.22
C PRO A 335 -16.39 -21.40 -10.34
N LEU A 336 -16.82 -21.66 -11.59
CA LEU A 336 -18.12 -22.25 -11.87
C LEU A 336 -18.23 -23.66 -11.26
N PRO A 337 -19.43 -24.10 -10.86
CA PRO A 337 -19.68 -25.42 -10.28
C PRO A 337 -19.66 -26.53 -11.35
N GLU A 338 -18.52 -26.66 -12.05
CA GLU A 338 -18.27 -27.70 -13.05
C GLU A 338 -17.36 -28.79 -12.49
N GLN A 339 -17.36 -29.96 -13.12
CA GLN A 339 -16.57 -31.12 -12.68
C GLN A 339 -15.07 -30.81 -12.62
N GLY A 340 -14.43 -31.15 -11.51
CA GLY A 340 -13.02 -30.88 -11.26
C GLY A 340 -12.70 -29.47 -10.76
N ASN A 341 -13.68 -28.55 -10.77
CA ASN A 341 -13.48 -27.20 -10.28
C ASN A 341 -13.65 -27.11 -8.76
N LYS A 342 -12.88 -26.20 -8.18
CA LYS A 342 -12.99 -25.75 -6.80
C LYS A 342 -14.09 -24.69 -6.68
N ALA A 343 -15.33 -25.12 -6.48
CA ALA A 343 -16.51 -24.28 -6.70
C ALA A 343 -16.87 -23.36 -5.53
N ILE A 344 -16.48 -23.72 -4.29
CA ILE A 344 -16.89 -23.00 -3.08
C ILE A 344 -15.71 -22.85 -2.15
N ALA A 345 -15.48 -21.63 -1.64
CA ALA A 345 -14.57 -21.39 -0.52
C ALA A 345 -15.36 -21.03 0.74
N PHE A 346 -14.96 -21.61 1.87
CA PHE A 346 -15.53 -21.33 3.19
C PHE A 346 -14.41 -21.22 4.22
N GLY A 347 -14.36 -20.09 4.93
CA GLY A 347 -13.30 -19.88 5.90
C GLY A 347 -13.27 -18.49 6.49
N ASP A 348 -12.36 -18.33 7.44
CA ASP A 348 -12.02 -17.02 7.98
C ASP A 348 -10.95 -16.38 7.07
N PHE A 349 -11.38 -15.44 6.24
CA PHE A 349 -10.50 -14.74 5.29
C PHE A 349 -9.66 -13.65 5.94
N SER A 350 -9.82 -13.35 7.24
CA SER A 350 -8.94 -12.41 7.93
C SER A 350 -7.48 -12.89 7.96
N TYR A 351 -7.27 -14.21 7.84
CA TYR A 351 -5.95 -14.82 7.68
C TYR A 351 -5.38 -14.69 6.26
N TYR A 352 -6.13 -14.14 5.31
CA TYR A 352 -5.58 -13.70 4.04
C TYR A 352 -5.02 -12.30 4.21
N TRP A 353 -3.72 -12.14 3.95
CA TRP A 353 -3.04 -10.86 4.15
C TRP A 353 -2.77 -10.21 2.80
N ILE A 354 -3.19 -8.96 2.69
CA ILE A 354 -2.95 -8.10 1.53
C ILE A 354 -1.87 -7.10 1.91
N ALA A 355 -0.73 -7.17 1.23
CA ALA A 355 0.36 -6.20 1.39
C ALA A 355 0.23 -5.11 0.35
N ASP A 356 -0.27 -3.94 0.77
CA ASP A 356 -0.27 -2.73 -0.04
C ASP A 356 1.06 -2.02 0.15
N ARG A 357 1.78 -1.77 -0.95
CA ARG A 357 2.93 -0.88 -0.90
C ARG A 357 2.47 0.56 -0.93
N GLN A 358 3.05 1.38 -0.05
CA GLN A 358 2.80 2.82 -0.08
C GLN A 358 3.23 3.43 -1.41
N GLY A 359 2.43 4.38 -1.89
CA GLY A 359 2.72 5.15 -3.09
C GLY A 359 2.08 4.57 -4.35
N ARG A 360 0.77 4.79 -4.51
CA ARG A 360 0.11 4.68 -5.81
C ARG A 360 0.64 5.80 -6.69
N THR A 361 1.07 5.46 -7.90
CA THR A 361 1.68 6.42 -8.82
C THR A 361 0.72 6.73 -9.93
N PHE A 362 0.60 8.01 -10.27
CA PHE A 362 -0.13 8.48 -11.44
C PHE A 362 0.83 9.20 -12.37
N LYS A 363 0.85 8.81 -13.64
CA LYS A 363 1.75 9.32 -14.66
C LYS A 363 0.95 9.78 -15.88
N ARG A 364 1.29 10.96 -16.38
CA ARG A 364 0.75 11.50 -17.62
C ARG A 364 1.76 11.25 -18.76
N LEU A 365 1.32 10.60 -19.82
CA LEU A 365 2.07 10.27 -21.01
C LEU A 365 1.58 11.16 -22.16
N ASN A 366 2.38 12.17 -22.51
CA ASN A 366 2.04 13.11 -23.59
C ASN A 366 2.67 12.69 -24.92
N GLU A 367 3.96 12.34 -24.91
CA GLU A 367 4.73 12.16 -26.16
C GLU A 367 4.32 10.91 -26.95
N LEU A 368 3.91 9.84 -26.25
CA LEU A 368 3.55 8.57 -26.88
C LEU A 368 2.28 8.67 -27.75
N TYR A 369 1.38 9.61 -27.45
CA TYR A 369 0.08 9.75 -28.11
C TYR A 369 -0.14 11.12 -28.77
N ALA A 370 0.92 11.94 -28.83
CA ALA A 370 0.89 13.27 -29.42
C ALA A 370 0.45 13.25 -30.90
N ASN A 371 0.83 12.21 -31.66
CA ASN A 371 0.45 12.08 -33.08
C ASN A 371 -1.07 12.02 -33.30
N ASN A 372 -1.83 11.56 -32.30
CA ASN A 372 -3.28 11.42 -32.38
C ASN A 372 -4.02 12.53 -31.60
N GLY A 373 -3.31 13.55 -31.08
CA GLY A 373 -3.91 14.57 -30.21
C GLY A 373 -4.48 13.99 -28.91
N GLN A 374 -3.88 12.92 -28.39
CA GLN A 374 -4.35 12.22 -27.19
C GLN A 374 -3.30 12.28 -26.07
N ILE A 375 -3.79 12.21 -24.83
CA ILE A 375 -2.99 12.15 -23.61
C ILE A 375 -3.28 10.81 -22.92
N GLY A 376 -2.22 10.10 -22.55
CA GLY A 376 -2.31 8.88 -21.76
C GLY A 376 -2.20 9.17 -20.27
N PHE A 377 -3.02 8.54 -19.46
CA PHE A 377 -2.91 8.51 -18.01
C PHE A 377 -2.60 7.07 -17.60
N LEU A 378 -1.38 6.84 -17.14
CA LEU A 378 -0.95 5.58 -16.58
C LEU A 378 -1.06 5.68 -15.07
N ALA A 379 -1.70 4.71 -14.46
CA ALA A 379 -1.68 4.61 -13.02
C ALA A 379 -1.32 3.19 -12.61
N SER A 380 -0.49 3.10 -11.58
CA SER A 380 -0.01 1.82 -11.07
C SER A 380 0.08 1.80 -9.57
N GLN A 381 -0.11 0.61 -9.03
CA GLN A 381 0.12 0.31 -7.63
C GLN A 381 0.88 -1.00 -7.52
N ARG A 382 1.44 -1.25 -6.33
CA ARG A 382 2.14 -2.49 -6.04
C ARG A 382 1.43 -3.18 -4.87
N VAL A 383 1.00 -4.40 -5.10
CA VAL A 383 0.20 -5.19 -4.15
C VAL A 383 0.63 -6.65 -4.23
N ASP A 384 0.56 -7.32 -3.09
CA ASP A 384 0.61 -8.78 -3.02
C ASP A 384 -0.44 -9.29 -2.04
N GLY A 385 -0.80 -10.57 -2.17
CA GLY A 385 -1.80 -11.22 -1.36
C GLY A 385 -1.54 -12.70 -1.23
N LYS A 386 -1.63 -13.21 0.00
CA LYS A 386 -1.48 -14.64 0.28
C LYS A 386 -2.23 -15.03 1.54
N LEU A 387 -2.75 -16.26 1.55
CA LEU A 387 -3.30 -16.86 2.77
C LEU A 387 -2.16 -17.31 3.69
N VAL A 388 -2.12 -16.71 4.88
CA VAL A 388 -1.10 -16.99 5.90
C VAL A 388 -1.34 -18.33 6.57
N LEU A 389 -2.58 -18.63 6.95
CA LEU A 389 -2.98 -19.90 7.56
C LEU A 389 -3.89 -20.68 6.60
N PRO A 390 -3.37 -21.70 5.90
CA PRO A 390 -4.18 -22.53 5.01
C PRO A 390 -5.31 -23.30 5.70
N GLU A 391 -5.18 -23.60 6.99
CA GLU A 391 -6.20 -24.32 7.76
C GLU A 391 -7.47 -23.49 8.05
N ALA A 392 -7.36 -22.16 7.98
CA ALA A 392 -8.46 -21.24 8.24
C ALA A 392 -9.48 -21.18 7.09
N VAL A 393 -9.16 -21.76 5.93
CA VAL A 393 -10.03 -21.80 4.75
C VAL A 393 -10.11 -23.23 4.22
N LYS A 394 -11.30 -23.62 3.80
CA LYS A 394 -11.59 -24.90 3.15
C LYS A 394 -12.32 -24.66 1.84
N ILE A 395 -12.06 -25.51 0.86
CA ILE A 395 -12.62 -25.40 -0.47
C ILE A 395 -13.32 -26.70 -0.85
N LEU A 396 -14.57 -26.59 -1.29
CA LEU A 396 -15.31 -27.71 -1.87
C LEU A 396 -14.87 -27.89 -3.32
N SER A 397 -14.40 -29.08 -3.64
CA SER A 397 -14.11 -29.48 -5.02
C SER A 397 -15.26 -30.28 -5.59
N VAL A 398 -15.70 -29.97 -6.81
CA VAL A 398 -16.69 -30.78 -7.51
C VAL A 398 -15.98 -31.98 -8.09
N LYS A 399 -16.52 -33.18 -7.87
CA LYS A 399 -15.93 -34.44 -8.35
C LYS A 399 -15.58 -34.38 -9.84
N ALA A 400 -14.33 -34.73 -10.15
CA ALA A 400 -13.88 -34.96 -11.52
C ALA A 400 -14.48 -36.28 -12.05
N LYS A 401 -14.52 -36.45 -13.39
CA LYS A 401 -15.00 -37.68 -14.03
C LYS A 401 -14.18 -38.90 -13.70
#